data_AF-A0A1F8E063-F1
#
_entry.id   AF-A0A1F8E063-F1
#
_cell.length_a   1.000
_cell.length_b   1.000
_cell.length_c   1.000
_cell.angle_alpha   90.00
_cell.angle_beta   90.00
_cell.angle_gamma   90.00
#
_symmetry.space_group_name_H-M   'P 1'
#
loop_
_entity.id
_entity.type
_entity.pdbx_description
1 polymer ?
#
loop_
_entity_poly.entity_id
_entity_poly.type
_entity_poly.pdbx_seq_one_letter_code
_entity_poly.pdbx_strand_id
1 'polypeptide(L)'
;MAIVLEKEQKSFDWNFILGIMAVVGIVGAAVVYLFFVSPETVQQLTTPEQKTLSEFSQVRFRPEEILNSAAFQSLRTLAPMTVPSGAEVGKLNPFLQ
;
A
#
# COMPACT_ATOMS: atom_id res chain seq x y z
N MET A 1 -25.31 -52.43 54.65
CA MET A 1 -25.56 -51.05 54.20
C MET A 1 -24.81 -50.87 52.90
N ALA A 2 -25.47 -50.41 51.83
CA ALA A 2 -24.84 -50.18 50.53
C ALA A 2 -24.95 -48.68 50.22
N ILE A 3 -23.81 -48.03 49.97
CA ILE A 3 -23.75 -46.63 49.57
C ILE A 3 -23.83 -46.62 48.04
N VAL A 4 -24.95 -46.14 47.51
CA VAL A 4 -25.11 -45.88 46.09
C VAL A 4 -24.46 -44.54 45.81
N LEU A 5 -23.32 -44.57 45.12
CA LEU A 5 -22.69 -43.38 44.54
C LEU A 5 -23.48 -43.03 43.27
N GLU A 6 -24.50 -42.19 43.41
CA GLU A 6 -25.09 -41.51 42.26
C GLU A 6 -24.02 -40.58 41.68
N LYS A 7 -23.40 -41.05 40.61
CA LYS A 7 -22.45 -40.26 39.83
C LYS A 7 -23.29 -39.23 39.09
N GLU A 8 -23.24 -37.98 39.55
CA GLU A 8 -23.91 -36.86 38.92
C GLU A 8 -23.36 -36.70 37.49
N GLN A 9 -24.05 -37.30 36.53
CA GLN A 9 -23.70 -37.20 35.12
C GLN A 9 -24.15 -35.82 34.67
N LYS A 10 -23.25 -34.83 34.81
CA LYS A 10 -23.49 -33.47 34.32
C LYS A 10 -23.82 -33.55 32.84
N SER A 11 -25.10 -33.47 32.51
CA SER A 11 -25.56 -33.44 31.14
C SER A 11 -25.01 -32.18 30.50
N PHE A 12 -24.29 -32.36 29.39
CA PHE A 12 -23.73 -31.25 28.65
C PHE A 12 -24.87 -30.56 27.89
N ASP A 13 -25.11 -29.27 28.18
CA ASP A 13 -26.17 -28.50 27.53
C ASP A 13 -25.79 -28.17 26.09
N TRP A 14 -26.01 -29.11 25.17
CA TRP A 14 -25.76 -28.96 23.74
C TRP A 14 -26.35 -27.69 23.13
N ASN A 15 -27.51 -27.24 23.65
CA ASN A 15 -28.15 -26.00 23.22
C ASN A 15 -27.30 -24.76 23.56
N PHE A 16 -26.61 -24.76 24.70
CA PHE A 16 -25.73 -23.66 25.10
C PHE A 16 -24.50 -23.57 24.19
N ILE A 17 -23.89 -24.70 23.85
CA ILE A 17 -22.76 -24.75 22.92
C ILE A 17 -23.16 -24.33 21.52
N LEU A 18 -24.32 -24.79 21.05
CA LEU A 18 -24.85 -24.38 19.75
C LEU A 18 -25.10 -22.86 19.71
N GLY A 19 -25.64 -22.31 20.80
CA GLY A 19 -25.84 -20.87 20.96
C GLY A 19 -24.54 -20.08 20.89
N ILE A 20 -23.50 -20.50 21.62
CA ILE A 20 -22.18 -19.87 21.56
C ILE A 20 -21.61 -19.96 20.14
N MET A 21 -21.70 -21.13 19.50
CA MET A 21 -21.18 -21.33 18.15
C MET A 21 -21.87 -20.41 17.14
N ALA A 22 -23.19 -20.24 17.25
CA ALA A 22 -23.96 -19.34 16.40
C ALA A 22 -23.53 -17.88 16.59
N VAL A 23 -23.36 -17.42 17.83
CA VAL A 23 -22.90 -16.06 18.13
C VAL A 23 -21.51 -15.82 17.56
N VAL A 24 -20.56 -16.74 17.80
CA VAL A 24 -19.19 -16.65 17.26
C VAL A 24 -19.21 -16.64 15.73
N GLY A 25 -20.05 -17.49 15.11
CA GLY A 25 -20.21 -17.53 13.66
C GLY A 25 -20.71 -16.21 13.07
N ILE A 26 -21.74 -15.60 13.69
CA ILE A 26 -22.28 -14.30 13.24
C ILE A 26 -21.24 -13.19 13.37
N VAL A 27 -20.57 -13.12 14.53
CA VAL A 27 -19.54 -12.09 14.77
C VAL A 27 -18.36 -12.27 13.80
N GLY A 28 -17.89 -13.50 13.62
CA GLY A 28 -16.82 -13.81 12.67
C GLY A 28 -17.19 -13.44 11.23
N ALA A 29 -18.40 -13.80 10.79
CA ALA A 29 -18.90 -13.45 9.47
C ALA A 29 -19.01 -11.92 9.28
N ALA A 30 -19.48 -11.19 10.29
CA ALA A 30 -19.57 -9.74 10.25
C ALA A 30 -18.18 -9.08 10.12
N VAL A 31 -17.18 -9.55 10.86
CA VAL A 31 -15.80 -9.05 10.74
C VAL A 31 -15.25 -9.34 9.34
N VAL A 32 -15.42 -10.56 8.83
CA VAL A 32 -14.96 -10.91 7.48
C VAL A 32 -15.64 -10.02 6.44
N TYR A 33 -16.96 -9.84 6.55
CA TYR A 33 -17.72 -9.02 5.61
C TYR A 33 -17.27 -7.54 5.66
N LEU A 34 -17.15 -6.95 6.84
CA LEU A 34 -16.83 -5.52 6.97
C LEU A 34 -15.40 -5.18 6.54
N PHE A 35 -14.44 -6.08 6.78
CA PHE A 35 -13.01 -5.77 6.57
C PHE A 35 -12.43 -6.39 5.30
N PHE A 36 -12.98 -7.51 4.81
CA PHE A 36 -12.40 -8.24 3.67
C PHE A 36 -13.28 -8.23 2.43
N VAL A 37 -14.59 -7.96 2.55
CA VAL A 37 -15.43 -7.73 1.38
C VAL A 37 -15.31 -6.26 1.02
N SER A 38 -14.49 -5.97 -0.01
CA SER A 38 -14.31 -4.62 -0.53
C SER A 38 -15.63 -4.14 -1.16
N PRO A 39 -16.30 -3.10 -0.64
CA PRO A 39 -17.44 -2.52 -1.33
C PRO A 39 -16.94 -1.87 -2.62
N GLU A 40 -17.57 -2.13 -3.77
CA GLU A 40 -17.19 -1.50 -5.06
C GLU A 40 -17.15 0.04 -4.99
N THR A 41 -17.79 0.62 -3.98
CA THR A 41 -17.86 2.06 -3.70
C THR A 41 -16.50 2.72 -3.49
N VAL A 42 -15.44 2.02 -3.03
CA VAL A 42 -14.12 2.66 -2.84
C VAL A 42 -13.43 2.98 -4.17
N GLN A 43 -13.83 2.35 -5.29
CA GLN A 43 -13.29 2.68 -6.62
C GLN A 43 -13.76 4.04 -7.14
N GLN A 44 -14.79 4.64 -6.52
CA GLN A 44 -15.38 5.90 -6.98
C GLN A 44 -14.80 7.14 -6.30
N LEU A 45 -13.93 6.97 -5.29
CA LEU A 45 -13.25 8.07 -4.57
C LEU A 45 -11.87 8.41 -5.14
N THR A 46 -11.47 7.80 -6.25
CA THR A 46 -10.31 8.27 -7.01
C THR A 46 -10.67 9.59 -7.67
N THR A 47 -10.23 10.69 -7.07
CA THR A 47 -10.24 12.00 -7.71
C THR A 47 -9.44 11.94 -9.02
N PRO A 48 -9.78 12.76 -10.03
CA PRO A 48 -9.06 12.79 -11.31
C PRO A 48 -7.53 12.88 -11.13
N GLU A 49 -7.07 13.63 -10.13
CA GLU A 49 -5.65 13.78 -9.79
C GLU A 49 -4.93 12.47 -9.43
N GLN A 50 -5.61 11.52 -8.78
CA GLN A 50 -5.01 10.23 -8.42
C GLN A 50 -4.85 9.30 -9.64
N LYS A 51 -5.75 9.41 -10.64
CA LYS A 51 -5.55 8.73 -11.94
C LYS A 51 -4.33 9.29 -12.67
N THR A 52 -4.17 10.61 -12.67
CA THR A 52 -3.02 11.27 -13.30
C THR A 52 -1.68 10.86 -12.68
N LEU A 53 -1.63 10.66 -11.35
CA LEU A 53 -0.41 10.15 -10.68
C LEU A 53 -0.05 8.72 -11.11
N SER A 54 -1.06 7.85 -11.27
CA SER A 54 -0.87 6.47 -11.75
C SER A 54 -0.36 6.47 -13.20
N GLU A 55 -0.93 7.33 -14.06
CA GLU A 55 -0.47 7.51 -15.45
C GLU A 55 0.99 8.00 -15.51
N PHE A 56 1.38 8.93 -14.64
CA PHE A 56 2.77 9.39 -14.55
C PHE A 56 3.76 8.27 -14.17
N SER A 57 3.36 7.36 -13.28
CA SER A 57 4.21 6.23 -12.87
C SER A 57 4.45 5.20 -13.98
N GLN A 58 3.58 5.19 -14.99
CA GLN A 58 3.66 4.28 -16.13
C GLN A 58 4.42 4.86 -17.32
N VAL A 59 4.86 6.12 -17.24
CA VAL A 59 5.65 6.76 -18.30
C VAL A 59 7.01 6.06 -18.40
N ARG A 60 7.17 5.25 -19.44
CA ARG A 60 8.46 4.66 -19.84
C ARG A 60 9.33 5.78 -20.41
N PHE A 61 10.09 6.45 -19.56
CA PHE A 61 11.05 7.47 -20.00
C PHE A 61 12.11 6.82 -20.91
N ARG A 62 12.24 7.31 -22.14
CA ARG A 62 13.23 6.88 -23.14
C ARG A 62 14.22 8.03 -23.40
N PRO A 63 15.29 8.15 -22.61
CA PRO A 63 16.24 9.26 -22.72
C PRO A 63 16.83 9.39 -24.13
N GLU A 64 17.04 8.24 -24.79
CA GLU A 64 17.61 8.17 -26.14
C GLU A 64 16.80 8.95 -27.17
N GLU A 65 15.48 9.02 -27.02
CA GLU A 65 14.61 9.76 -27.95
C GLU A 65 14.83 11.27 -27.84
N ILE A 66 15.16 11.75 -26.64
CA ILE A 66 15.43 13.17 -26.37
C ILE A 66 16.85 13.51 -26.82
N LEU A 67 17.83 12.68 -26.46
CA LEU A 67 19.26 12.90 -26.79
C LEU A 67 19.53 12.87 -28.29
N ASN A 68 18.77 12.06 -29.04
CA ASN A 68 18.89 11.95 -30.49
C ASN A 68 17.96 12.90 -31.25
N SER A 69 17.15 13.71 -30.55
CA SER A 69 16.28 14.68 -31.22
C SER A 69 17.10 15.81 -31.84
N ALA A 70 16.74 16.21 -33.07
CA ALA A 70 17.42 17.30 -33.76
C ALA A 70 17.34 18.64 -33.00
N ALA A 71 16.22 18.87 -32.29
CA ALA A 71 16.03 20.05 -31.45
C ALA A 71 16.97 20.07 -30.24
N PHE A 72 17.18 18.93 -29.57
CA PHE A 72 18.10 18.86 -28.45
C PHE A 72 19.56 19.02 -28.91
N GLN A 73 19.92 18.42 -30.04
CA GLN A 73 21.27 18.51 -30.59
C GLN A 73 21.61 19.94 -31.05
N SER A 74 20.66 20.65 -31.68
CA SER A 74 20.90 22.05 -32.07
C SER A 74 21.12 22.94 -30.84
N LEU A 75 20.31 22.78 -29.79
CA LEU A 75 20.47 23.52 -28.54
C LEU A 75 21.74 23.17 -27.77
N ARG A 76 22.17 21.90 -27.79
CA ARG A 76 23.41 21.45 -27.15
C ARG A 76 24.64 22.16 -27.72
N THR A 77 24.63 22.50 -29.01
CA THR A 77 25.75 23.23 -29.64
C THR A 77 25.73 24.73 -29.33
N LEU A 78 24.55 25.29 -29.03
CA LEU A 78 24.34 26.72 -28.76
C LEU A 78 24.58 27.09 -27.29
N ALA A 79 24.54 26.12 -26.38
CA ALA A 79 24.85 26.29 -24.97
C ALA A 79 26.21 25.62 -24.64
N PRO A 80 27.35 26.27 -24.88
CA PRO A 80 28.62 25.77 -24.39
C PRO A 80 28.54 25.70 -22.86
N MET A 81 28.42 24.49 -22.32
CA MET A 81 28.59 24.27 -20.89
C MET A 81 30.07 24.48 -20.58
N THR A 82 30.38 25.62 -19.95
CA THR A 82 31.66 25.83 -19.29
C THR A 82 31.75 24.79 -18.16
N VAL A 83 32.34 23.65 -18.46
CA VAL A 83 32.75 22.69 -17.42
C VAL A 83 33.84 23.40 -16.62
N PRO A 84 33.67 23.63 -15.31
CA PRO A 84 34.72 24.22 -14.51
C PRO A 84 35.95 23.32 -14.61
N SER A 85 37.04 23.81 -15.21
CA SER A 85 38.35 23.18 -15.05
C SER A 85 38.64 23.12 -13.55
N GLY A 86 39.04 21.97 -13.02
CA GLY A 86 39.00 21.58 -11.61
C GLY A 86 39.74 22.43 -10.55
N ALA A 87 39.97 23.72 -10.79
CA ALA A 87 40.47 24.70 -9.82
C ALA A 87 39.36 25.34 -8.96
N GLU A 88 38.08 25.27 -9.35
CA GLU A 88 36.96 25.91 -8.62
C GLU A 88 35.85 24.92 -8.18
N VAL A 89 36.15 23.63 -8.09
CA VAL A 89 35.20 22.66 -7.53
C VAL A 89 35.32 22.67 -6.00
N GLY A 90 34.51 23.51 -5.35
CA GLY A 90 34.30 23.47 -3.91
C GLY A 90 34.22 24.84 -3.25
N LYS A 91 33.02 25.42 -3.21
CA LYS A 91 32.73 26.42 -2.16
C LYS A 91 32.66 25.63 -0.84
N LEU A 92 33.57 25.90 0.09
CA LEU A 92 33.55 25.31 1.42
C LEU A 92 32.17 25.55 2.07
N ASN A 93 31.56 24.49 2.59
CA ASN A 93 30.24 24.55 3.22
C ASN A 93 30.33 25.39 4.51
N PRO A 94 29.64 26.55 4.59
CA PRO A 94 29.74 27.45 5.74
C PRO A 94 28.96 26.98 6.98
N PHE A 95 28.25 25.85 6.91
CA PHE A 95 27.45 25.29 8.02
C PHE A 95 28.13 24.10 8.72
N LEU A 96 29.40 23.84 8.42
CA LEU A 96 30.21 22.83 9.11
C LEU A 96 30.98 23.42 10.32
N GLN A 97 30.49 24.52 10.89
CA GLN A 97 31.02 25.08 12.15
C GLN A 97 30.38 24.41 13.36
#